data_AF-A0A2W6X790-F1
#
_entry.id   AF-A0A2W6X790-F1
#
_cell.length_a   1.000
_cell.length_b   1.000
_cell.length_c   1.000
_cell.angle_alpha   90.00
_cell.angle_beta   90.00
_cell.angle_gamma   90.00
#
_symmetry.space_group_name_H-M   'P 1'
#
loop_
_entity.id
_entity.type
_entity.pdbx_description
1 polymer ?
#
loop_
_entity_poly.entity_id
_entity_poly.type
_entity_poly.pdbx_seq_one_letter_code
_entity_poly.pdbx_strand_id
1 'polypeptide(L)'
;MAHIAKLRMLLFSALGPALAIILLILFAGYAVLGPRGILAWGDYSRQLGEAKHELALATAERDRLKNRVDLLDPRRTDPDMADELIRRELGLTHPDEVVVPLN
;
A
#
# COMPACT_ATOMS: atom_id res chain seq x y z
N MET A 1 1.32 -9.66 -68.35
CA MET A 1 0.02 -9.45 -67.67
C MET A 1 -0.20 -10.42 -66.51
N ALA A 2 -0.09 -11.75 -66.70
CA ALA A 2 -0.40 -12.76 -65.67
C ALA A 2 0.46 -12.68 -64.38
N HIS A 3 1.75 -12.34 -64.49
CA HIS A 3 2.63 -12.23 -63.32
C HIS A 3 2.25 -11.09 -62.36
N ILE A 4 1.74 -9.97 -62.90
CA ILE A 4 1.32 -8.82 -62.09
C ILE A 4 0.04 -9.13 -61.31
N ALA A 5 -0.89 -9.86 -61.92
CA ALA A 5 -2.11 -10.33 -61.26
C ALA A 5 -1.79 -11.32 -60.13
N LYS A 6 -0.85 -12.24 -60.35
CA LYS A 6 -0.40 -13.22 -59.36
C LYS A 6 0.31 -12.55 -58.17
N LEU A 7 1.15 -11.54 -58.42
CA LEU A 7 1.80 -10.75 -57.37
C LEU A 7 0.79 -9.96 -56.53
N ARG A 8 -0.19 -9.31 -57.15
CA ARG A 8 -1.27 -8.61 -56.44
C ARG A 8 -2.07 -9.56 -55.55
N MET A 9 -2.42 -10.74 -56.05
CA MET A 9 -3.16 -11.75 -55.30
C MET A 9 -2.38 -12.24 -54.06
N LEU A 10 -1.05 -12.46 -54.20
CA LEU A 10 -0.18 -12.81 -53.08
C LEU A 10 -0.10 -11.70 -52.03
N LEU A 11 0.06 -10.43 -52.46
CA LEU A 11 0.07 -9.28 -51.56
C LEU A 11 -1.25 -9.12 -50.80
N PHE A 12 -2.39 -9.29 -51.48
CA PHE A 12 -3.71 -9.24 -50.82
C PHE A 12 -3.90 -10.40 -49.83
N SER A 13 -3.37 -11.59 -50.12
CA SER A 13 -3.43 -12.73 -49.18
C SER A 13 -2.56 -12.54 -47.93
N ALA A 14 -1.47 -11.78 -48.04
CA ALA A 14 -0.56 -11.50 -46.93
C ALA A 14 -1.05 -10.40 -45.99
N LEU A 15 -2.11 -9.66 -46.37
CA LEU A 15 -2.61 -8.51 -45.62
C LEU A 15 -3.18 -8.90 -44.24
N GLY A 16 -3.91 -10.02 -44.17
CA GLY A 16 -4.46 -10.55 -42.91
C GLY A 16 -3.37 -10.97 -41.92
N PRO A 17 -2.42 -11.85 -42.31
CA PRO A 17 -1.27 -12.21 -41.47
C PRO A 17 -0.42 -11.01 -41.05
N ALA A 18 -0.17 -10.06 -41.96
CA ALA A 18 0.60 -8.85 -41.63
C ALA A 18 -0.10 -8.00 -40.55
N LEU A 19 -1.42 -7.81 -40.67
CA LEU A 19 -2.20 -7.09 -39.66
C LEU A 19 -2.18 -7.82 -38.31
N ALA A 20 -2.30 -9.15 -38.32
CA ALA A 20 -2.23 -9.95 -37.10
C ALA A 20 -0.87 -9.79 -36.38
N ILE A 21 0.24 -9.80 -37.12
CA ILE A 21 1.58 -9.57 -36.57
C ILE A 21 1.70 -8.17 -35.98
N ILE A 22 1.23 -7.14 -36.69
CA ILE A 22 1.27 -5.75 -36.21
C ILE A 22 0.50 -5.62 -34.89
N LEU A 23 -0.71 -6.20 -34.81
CA LEU A 23 -1.51 -6.19 -33.59
C LEU A 23 -0.80 -6.93 -32.46
N LEU A 24 -0.18 -8.07 -32.74
CA LEU A 24 0.55 -8.85 -31.75
C LEU A 24 1.75 -8.08 -31.19
N ILE A 25 2.50 -7.38 -32.04
CA ILE A 25 3.59 -6.49 -31.62
C ILE A 25 3.05 -5.33 -30.78
N LEU A 26 1.93 -4.72 -31.19
CA LEU A 26 1.30 -3.64 -30.43
C LEU A 26 0.89 -4.10 -29.04
N PHE A 27 0.25 -5.26 -28.93
CA PHE A 27 -0.15 -5.84 -27.64
C PHE A 27 1.05 -6.23 -26.78
N ALA A 28 2.06 -6.86 -27.37
CA ALA A 28 3.29 -7.21 -26.65
C ALA A 28 4.00 -5.95 -26.13
N GLY A 29 4.15 -4.92 -26.98
CA GLY A 29 4.72 -3.63 -26.60
C GLY A 29 3.91 -2.95 -25.50
N TYR A 30 2.58 -2.93 -25.60
CA TYR A 30 1.71 -2.34 -24.58
C TYR A 30 1.71 -3.13 -23.27
N ALA A 31 1.85 -4.46 -23.32
CA ALA A 31 1.96 -5.29 -22.12
C ALA A 31 3.29 -5.08 -21.38
N VAL A 32 4.35 -4.68 -22.07
CA VAL A 32 5.67 -4.42 -21.47
C VAL A 32 5.80 -2.97 -21.02
N LEU A 33 5.54 -2.00 -21.90
CA LEU A 33 5.74 -0.56 -21.66
C LEU A 33 4.48 0.16 -21.18
N GLY A 34 3.33 -0.50 -21.15
CA GLY A 34 2.08 0.13 -20.72
C GLY A 34 2.08 0.50 -19.24
N PRO A 35 1.15 1.36 -18.82
CA PRO A 35 1.05 1.84 -17.43
C PRO A 35 0.77 0.71 -16.42
N ARG A 36 0.13 -0.38 -16.86
CA ARG A 36 -0.06 -1.62 -16.07
C ARG A 36 0.83 -2.77 -16.57
N GLY A 37 1.87 -2.43 -17.32
CA GLY A 37 2.76 -3.39 -17.92
C GLY A 37 3.72 -3.98 -16.89
N ILE A 38 4.52 -4.95 -17.35
CA ILE A 38 5.47 -5.68 -16.52
C ILE A 38 6.51 -4.74 -15.91
N LEU A 39 6.92 -3.69 -16.63
CA LEU A 39 7.91 -2.73 -16.11
C LEU A 39 7.37 -1.89 -14.93
N ALA A 40 6.08 -1.56 -14.93
CA ALA A 40 5.45 -0.79 -13.86
C ALA A 40 5.26 -1.62 -12.57
N TRP A 41 5.38 -2.95 -12.64
CA TRP A 41 5.19 -3.85 -11.50
C TRP A 41 6.12 -3.54 -10.31
N GLY A 42 7.35 -3.12 -10.58
CA GLY A 42 8.31 -2.76 -9.53
C GLY A 42 7.83 -1.57 -8.71
N ASP A 43 7.35 -0.52 -9.37
CA ASP A 43 6.85 0.69 -8.72
C ASP A 43 5.55 0.41 -7.94
N TYR A 44 4.66 -0.41 -8.49
CA TYR A 44 3.46 -0.86 -7.76
C TYR A 44 3.80 -1.66 -6.52
N SER A 45 4.80 -2.55 -6.59
CA SER A 45 5.22 -3.35 -5.45
C SER A 45 5.81 -2.48 -4.34
N ARG A 46 6.56 -1.43 -4.71
CA ARG A 46 7.09 -0.44 -3.78
C ARG A 46 5.99 0.38 -3.11
N GLN A 47 5.09 0.96 -3.90
CA GLN A 47 3.93 1.73 -3.39
C GLN A 47 3.07 0.87 -2.46
N LEU A 48 2.83 -0.40 -2.82
CA LEU A 48 2.11 -1.34 -1.96
C LEU A 48 2.87 -1.61 -0.65
N GLY A 49 4.19 -1.73 -0.70
CA GLY A 49 5.04 -1.89 0.47
C GLY A 49 4.95 -0.69 1.42
N GLU A 50 5.07 0.52 0.89
CA GLU A 50 4.95 1.78 1.65
C GLU A 50 3.58 1.93 2.29
N ALA A 51 2.50 1.74 1.51
CA ALA A 51 1.14 1.82 2.03
C ALA A 51 0.87 0.77 3.13
N LYS A 52 1.42 -0.44 3.00
CA LYS A 52 1.33 -1.47 4.04
C LYS A 52 2.11 -1.09 5.29
N HIS A 53 3.27 -0.46 5.13
CA HIS A 53 4.07 -0.01 6.27
C HIS A 53 3.35 1.09 7.05
N GLU A 54 2.80 2.10 6.35
CA GLU A 54 2.01 3.16 6.96
C GLU A 54 0.77 2.60 7.67
N LEU A 55 0.06 1.66 7.04
CA LEU A 55 -1.07 0.96 7.65
C LEU A 55 -0.67 0.23 8.94
N ALA A 56 0.49 -0.45 8.95
CA ALA A 56 0.97 -1.16 10.13
C ALA A 56 1.26 -0.20 11.29
N LEU A 57 1.89 0.94 11.02
CA LEU A 57 2.17 1.98 12.02
C LEU A 57 0.87 2.57 12.58
N ALA A 58 -0.05 2.96 11.71
CA ALA A 58 -1.33 3.54 12.12
C ALA A 58 -2.18 2.54 12.92
N THR A 59 -2.16 1.25 12.53
CA THR A 59 -2.87 0.18 13.24
C THR A 59 -2.28 -0.04 14.63
N ALA A 60 -0.95 -0.07 14.75
CA ALA A 60 -0.28 -0.23 16.04
C ALA A 60 -0.61 0.91 17.00
N GLU A 61 -0.61 2.16 16.51
CA GLU A 61 -0.97 3.32 17.33
C GLU A 61 -2.46 3.27 17.71
N ARG A 62 -3.34 2.94 16.77
CA ARG A 62 -4.77 2.72 17.05
C ARG A 62 -4.95 1.68 18.15
N ASP A 63 -4.28 0.54 18.07
CA ASP A 63 -4.41 -0.54 19.04
C ASP A 63 -3.88 -0.13 20.42
N ARG A 64 -2.77 0.63 20.46
CA ARG A 64 -2.24 1.19 21.70
C ARG A 64 -3.24 2.15 22.36
N LEU A 65 -3.84 3.06 21.59
CA LEU A 65 -4.83 4.00 22.08
C LEU A 65 -6.09 3.28 22.52
N LYS A 66 -6.56 2.31 21.74
CA LYS A 66 -7.72 1.48 22.06
C LYS A 66 -7.51 0.78 23.40
N ASN A 67 -6.36 0.17 23.63
CA ASN A 67 -6.04 -0.47 24.90
C ASN A 67 -6.08 0.52 26.07
N ARG A 68 -5.54 1.73 25.91
CA ARG A 68 -5.59 2.77 26.95
C ARG A 68 -7.02 3.23 27.25
N VAL A 69 -7.83 3.43 26.21
CA VAL A 69 -9.25 3.80 26.36
C VAL A 69 -10.01 2.68 27.07
N ASP A 70 -9.77 1.42 26.71
CA ASP A 70 -10.42 0.27 27.33
C ASP A 70 -10.03 0.15 28.82
N LEU A 71 -8.79 0.49 29.19
CA LEU A 71 -8.35 0.55 30.60
C LEU A 71 -8.97 1.71 31.38
N LEU A 72 -9.42 2.77 30.69
CA LEU A 72 -10.06 3.94 31.29
C LEU A 72 -11.60 3.89 31.20
N ASP A 73 -12.21 2.73 30.87
CA ASP A 73 -13.68 2.59 30.80
C ASP A 73 -14.28 2.92 32.19
N PRO A 74 -15.21 3.89 32.31
CA PRO A 74 -15.82 4.27 33.59
C PRO A 74 -16.54 3.14 34.33
N ARG A 75 -16.92 2.08 33.63
CA ARG A 75 -17.59 0.90 34.21
C ARG A 75 -16.62 -0.09 34.84
N ARG A 76 -15.34 -0.06 34.43
CA ARG A 76 -14.29 -0.95 34.92
C ARG A 76 -12.90 -0.34 34.71
N THR A 77 -12.68 0.83 35.32
CA THR A 77 -11.42 1.57 35.20
C THR A 77 -10.30 0.85 35.94
N ASP A 78 -9.14 0.75 35.30
CA ASP A 78 -7.93 0.30 35.94
C ASP A 78 -7.37 1.42 36.86
N PRO A 79 -7.34 1.20 38.19
CA PRO A 79 -6.93 2.22 39.14
C PRO A 79 -5.47 2.62 38.99
N ASP A 80 -4.58 1.71 38.57
CA ASP A 80 -3.15 2.01 38.42
C ASP A 80 -2.92 2.90 37.18
N MET A 81 -3.63 2.62 36.08
CA MET A 81 -3.59 3.46 34.87
C MET A 81 -4.18 4.85 35.11
N ALA A 82 -5.28 4.94 35.88
CA ALA A 82 -5.88 6.21 36.25
C ALA A 82 -4.96 7.05 37.17
N ASP A 83 -4.32 6.40 38.15
CA ASP A 83 -3.38 7.07 39.06
C ASP A 83 -2.11 7.53 38.33
N GLU A 84 -1.56 6.73 37.40
CA GLU A 84 -0.45 7.13 36.54
C GLU A 84 -0.81 8.37 35.69
N LEU A 85 -2.01 8.41 35.09
CA LEU A 85 -2.48 9.56 34.30
C LEU A 85 -2.61 10.82 35.14
N ILE A 86 -3.18 10.72 36.35
CA ILE A 86 -3.33 11.84 37.29
C ILE A 86 -1.95 12.37 37.67
N ARG A 87 -1.00 11.49 37.99
CA ARG A 87 0.38 11.89 38.30
C ARG A 87 1.08 12.57 37.14
N ARG A 88 0.94 12.02 35.92
CA ARG A 88 1.58 12.57 34.70
C ARG A 88 1.03 13.93 34.30
N GLU A 89 -0.30 14.07 34.24
CA GLU A 89 -0.95 15.24 33.64
C GLU A 89 -1.22 16.35 34.66
N LEU A 90 -1.51 16.00 35.93
CA LEU A 90 -1.85 16.97 36.96
C LEU A 90 -0.70 17.21 37.95
N GLY A 91 0.36 16.40 37.91
CA GLY A 91 1.50 16.52 38.84
C GLY A 91 1.10 16.28 40.30
N LEU A 92 -0.07 15.69 40.55
CA LEU A 92 -0.58 15.41 41.88
C LEU A 92 0.07 14.12 42.39
N THR A 93 0.93 14.24 43.39
CA THR A 93 1.44 13.12 44.19
C THR A 93 0.70 13.02 45.50
N HIS A 94 0.57 11.81 46.04
CA HIS A 94 0.05 11.66 47.41
C HIS A 94 0.97 12.42 48.39
N PRO A 95 0.44 12.96 49.50
CA PRO A 95 1.24 13.71 50.48
C PRO A 95 2.46 12.94 51.02
N ASP A 96 2.44 11.62 50.90
CA ASP A 96 3.43 10.70 51.46
C ASP A 96 4.44 10.17 50.42
N GLU A 97 4.41 10.67 49.17
CA GLU A 97 5.21 10.14 48.06
C GLU A 97 6.39 11.05 47.66
N VAL A 98 7.54 10.45 47.33
CA VAL A 98 8.78 11.15 46.96
C VAL A 98 9.12 10.87 45.49
N VAL A 99 9.26 11.91 44.67
CA VAL A 99 9.65 11.80 43.24
C VAL A 99 11.17 11.65 43.15
N VAL A 100 11.65 10.52 42.60
CA VAL A 100 13.08 10.28 42.33
C VAL A 100 13.37 10.56 40.85
N PRO A 101 14.15 11.61 40.50
CA PRO A 101 14.56 11.83 39.12
C PRO A 101 15.53 10.73 38.67
N LEU A 102 15.28 10.15 37.49
CA LEU A 102 16.24 9.28 36.82
C LEU A 102 17.24 10.15 36.06
N ASN A 103 18.51 10.05 36.43
CA ASN A 103 19.64 10.71 35.78
C ASN A 103 20.04 10.00 34.49
#